data_AF-A0A1Q3RWY6-F1
#
_entry.id   AF-A0A1Q3RWY6-F1
#
_cell.length_a   1.000
_cell.length_b   1.000
_cell.length_c   1.000
_cell.angle_alpha   90.00
_cell.angle_beta   90.00
_cell.angle_gamma   90.00
#
_symmetry.space_group_name_H-M   'P 1'
#
loop_
_entity.id
_entity.type
_entity.pdbx_description
1 polymer ?
#
loop_
_entity_poly.entity_id
_entity_poly.type
_entity_poly.pdbx_seq_one_letter_code
_entity_poly.pdbx_strand_id
1 'polypeptide(L)'
;MGLFSNSEKKILEEFSKKSEDRCNDIEKEINELLDDLKSDYEQNREVVYEFKNYIEELKQKLSPDDVSRLMDFSIRLTGIKRCAKKGVEALRELSRDQRKMTRETLRDYEEYFYMH
;
A
#
# COMPACT_ATOMS: atom_id res chain seq x y z
N MET A 1 31.50 2.19 31.85
CA MET A 1 32.53 2.13 30.78
C MET A 1 32.99 0.69 30.63
N GLY A 2 32.06 -0.24 30.34
CA GLY A 2 32.32 -1.67 30.44
C GLY A 2 31.95 -2.42 29.16
N LEU A 3 32.97 -3.04 28.57
CA LEU A 3 32.97 -4.45 28.13
C LEU A 3 31.91 -4.88 27.10
N PHE A 4 32.05 -4.42 25.86
CA PHE A 4 31.72 -5.27 24.72
C PHE A 4 33.02 -5.80 24.11
N SER A 5 33.14 -7.12 24.01
CA SER A 5 34.18 -7.80 23.24
C SER A 5 34.05 -7.42 21.76
N ASN A 6 35.16 -7.37 21.02
CA ASN A 6 35.13 -7.10 19.57
C ASN A 6 34.21 -8.07 18.79
N SER A 7 33.95 -9.26 19.32
CA SER A 7 32.97 -10.21 18.79
C SER A 7 31.53 -9.74 18.97
N GLU A 8 31.17 -9.17 20.12
CA GLU A 8 29.81 -8.68 20.37
C GLU A 8 29.50 -7.46 19.51
N LYS A 9 30.47 -6.54 19.31
CA LYS A 9 30.30 -5.41 18.38
C LYS A 9 30.02 -5.89 16.95
N LYS A 10 30.75 -6.90 16.47
CA LYS A 10 30.52 -7.50 15.13
C LYS A 10 29.16 -8.17 15.00
N ILE A 11 28.71 -8.89 16.03
CA ILE A 11 27.37 -9.51 16.02
C ILE A 11 26.28 -8.43 15.94
N LEU A 12 26.47 -7.32 16.64
CA LEU A 12 25.54 -6.20 16.66
C LEU A 12 25.50 -5.45 15.33
N GLU A 13 26.66 -5.22 14.70
CA GLU A 13 26.76 -4.67 13.34
C GLU A 13 26.07 -5.58 12.30
N GLU A 14 26.30 -6.89 12.35
CA GLU A 14 25.61 -7.83 11.47
C GLU A 14 24.10 -7.85 11.69
N PHE A 15 23.66 -7.75 12.94
CA PHE A 15 22.24 -7.68 13.28
C PHE A 15 21.60 -6.39 12.77
N SER A 16 22.27 -5.24 12.97
CA SER A 16 21.86 -3.94 12.45
C SER A 16 21.68 -3.99 10.93
N LYS A 17 22.69 -4.49 10.22
CA LYS A 17 22.66 -4.61 8.76
C LYS A 17 21.52 -5.49 8.28
N LYS A 18 21.32 -6.66 8.90
CA LYS A 18 20.19 -7.56 8.57
C LYS A 18 18.83 -6.91 8.86
N SER A 19 18.75 -6.09 9.90
CA SER A 19 17.53 -5.35 10.26
C SER A 19 17.20 -4.29 9.20
N GLU A 20 18.21 -3.54 8.75
CA GLU A 20 18.08 -2.58 7.64
C GLU A 20 17.68 -3.25 6.33
N ASP A 21 18.36 -4.34 5.95
CA ASP A 21 18.05 -5.08 4.72
C ASP A 21 16.58 -5.53 4.72
N ARG A 22 16.10 -6.09 5.84
CA ARG A 22 14.69 -6.49 6.00
C ARG A 22 13.73 -5.31 5.93
N CYS A 23 14.08 -4.18 6.53
CA CYS A 23 13.26 -2.97 6.46
C CYS A 23 13.14 -2.44 5.03
N ASN A 24 14.23 -2.47 4.26
CA ASN A 24 14.25 -2.07 2.87
C ASN A 24 13.42 -3.03 2.00
N ASP A 25 13.52 -4.34 2.24
CA ASP A 25 12.71 -5.35 1.54
C ASP A 25 11.21 -5.14 1.80
N ILE A 26 10.82 -4.93 3.06
CA ILE A 26 9.42 -4.62 3.43
C ILE A 26 8.96 -3.33 2.75
N GLU A 27 9.79 -2.29 2.74
CA GLU A 27 9.44 -1.04 2.06
C GLU A 27 9.22 -1.25 0.55
N LYS A 28 10.08 -2.05 -0.08
CA LYS A 28 9.96 -2.40 -1.50
C LYS A 28 8.66 -3.15 -1.79
N GLU A 29 8.35 -4.18 -1.00
CA GLU A 29 7.12 -4.96 -1.13
C GLU A 29 5.87 -4.09 -0.96
N ILE A 30 5.85 -3.20 0.04
CA ILE A 30 4.72 -2.27 0.25
C ILE A 30 4.55 -1.34 -0.97
N ASN A 31 5.64 -0.84 -1.55
CA ASN A 31 5.56 0.04 -2.71
C ASN A 31 5.08 -0.70 -3.97
N GLU A 32 5.53 -1.94 -4.19
CA GLU A 32 5.06 -2.79 -5.30
C GLU A 32 3.56 -3.07 -5.18
N LEU A 33 3.10 -3.49 -4.00
CA LEU A 33 1.67 -3.71 -3.73
C LEU A 33 0.83 -2.44 -3.88
N LEU A 34 1.38 -1.28 -3.51
CA LEU A 34 0.72 0.01 -3.67
C LEU A 34 0.54 0.37 -5.15
N ASP A 35 1.57 0.15 -5.97
CA ASP A 35 1.54 0.44 -7.40
C ASP A 35 0.57 -0.50 -8.13
N ASP A 36 0.60 -1.79 -7.82
CA ASP A 36 -0.35 -2.78 -8.37
C ASP A 36 -1.80 -2.41 -8.03
N LEU A 37 -2.08 -2.14 -6.74
CA LEU A 37 -3.43 -1.79 -6.31
C LEU A 37 -3.92 -0.48 -6.93
N LYS A 38 -3.01 0.48 -7.15
CA LYS A 38 -3.33 1.74 -7.81
C LYS A 38 -3.65 1.53 -9.29
N SER A 39 -2.87 0.71 -9.99
CA SER A 39 -3.12 0.33 -11.38
C SER A 39 -4.49 -0.35 -11.52
N ASP A 40 -4.77 -1.35 -10.69
CA ASP A 40 -6.05 -2.05 -10.67
C ASP A 40 -7.23 -1.10 -10.37
N TYR A 41 -7.03 -0.15 -9.46
CA TYR A 41 -8.03 0.87 -9.16
C TYR A 41 -8.33 1.78 -10.37
N GLU A 42 -7.28 2.21 -11.08
CA GLU A 42 -7.40 3.08 -12.26
C GLU A 42 -8.10 2.35 -13.42
N GLN A 43 -7.73 1.11 -13.71
CA GLN A 43 -8.40 0.28 -14.72
C GLN A 43 -9.87 0.04 -14.38
N ASN A 44 -10.17 -0.35 -13.13
CA ASN A 44 -11.56 -0.54 -12.69
C ASN A 44 -12.36 0.76 -12.76
N ARG A 45 -11.73 1.92 -12.55
CA ARG A 45 -12.39 3.22 -12.67
C ARG A 45 -12.84 3.50 -14.11
N GLU A 46 -12.03 3.16 -15.09
CA GLU A 46 -12.36 3.33 -16.52
C GLU A 46 -13.53 2.42 -16.91
N VAL A 47 -13.47 1.13 -16.56
CA VAL A 47 -14.53 0.16 -16.84
C VAL A 47 -15.88 0.59 -16.25
N VAL A 48 -15.90 1.12 -15.03
CA VAL A 48 -17.15 1.63 -14.41
C VAL A 48 -17.71 2.84 -15.18
N TYR A 49 -16.83 3.68 -15.74
CA TYR A 49 -17.25 4.83 -16.54
C TYR A 49 -17.83 4.37 -17.90
N GLU A 50 -17.14 3.46 -18.58
CA GLU A 50 -17.62 2.84 -19.82
C GLU A 50 -18.96 2.14 -19.62
N PHE A 51 -19.11 1.38 -18.54
CA PHE A 51 -20.36 0.69 -18.21
C PHE A 51 -21.52 1.67 -18.02
N LYS A 52 -21.28 2.83 -17.36
CA LYS A 52 -22.32 3.87 -17.23
C LYS A 52 -22.73 4.46 -18.57
N ASN A 53 -21.76 4.75 -19.45
CA ASN A 53 -22.05 5.28 -20.77
C ASN A 53 -22.84 4.27 -21.60
N TYR A 54 -22.46 2.99 -21.54
CA TYR A 54 -23.18 1.91 -22.23
C TYR A 54 -24.63 1.75 -21.75
N ILE A 55 -24.88 1.89 -20.43
CA ILE A 55 -26.25 1.89 -19.90
C ILE A 55 -27.05 3.07 -20.45
N GLU A 56 -26.48 4.28 -20.50
CA GLU A 56 -27.15 5.46 -21.08
C GLU A 56 -27.51 5.25 -22.56
N GLU A 57 -26.63 4.63 -23.34
CA GLU A 57 -26.90 4.28 -24.75
C GLU A 57 -28.02 3.23 -24.90
N LEU A 58 -28.09 2.27 -23.98
CA LEU A 58 -29.11 1.21 -24.00
C LEU A 58 -30.44 1.62 -23.37
N LYS A 59 -30.49 2.76 -22.68
CA LYS A 59 -31.66 3.22 -21.91
C LYS A 59 -32.94 3.32 -22.73
N GLN A 60 -32.82 3.60 -24.03
CA GLN A 60 -33.96 3.67 -24.96
C GLN A 60 -34.40 2.30 -25.51
N LYS A 61 -33.60 1.25 -25.31
CA LYS A 61 -33.84 -0.12 -25.81
C LYS A 61 -34.22 -1.11 -24.70
N LEU A 62 -34.04 -0.72 -23.44
CA LEU A 62 -34.28 -1.55 -22.27
C LEU A 62 -35.59 -1.19 -21.57
N SER A 63 -36.14 -2.15 -20.83
CA SER A 63 -37.26 -1.88 -19.94
C SER A 63 -36.82 -0.97 -18.78
N PRO A 64 -37.72 -0.15 -18.21
CA PRO A 64 -37.39 0.68 -17.05
C PRO A 64 -36.87 -0.12 -15.85
N ASP A 65 -37.34 -1.36 -15.66
CA ASP A 65 -36.89 -2.24 -14.57
C ASP A 65 -35.44 -2.68 -14.78
N ASP A 66 -35.07 -3.05 -16.01
CA ASP A 66 -33.71 -3.45 -16.36
C ASP A 66 -32.72 -2.28 -16.23
N VAL A 67 -33.13 -1.07 -16.64
CA VAL A 67 -32.34 0.15 -16.45
C VAL A 67 -32.11 0.41 -14.96
N SER A 68 -33.14 0.23 -14.12
CA SER A 68 -33.01 0.41 -12.67
C SER A 68 -32.04 -0.59 -12.06
N ARG A 69 -32.13 -1.89 -12.43
CA ARG A 69 -31.20 -2.92 -11.96
C ARG A 69 -29.75 -2.65 -12.38
N LEU A 70 -29.54 -2.19 -13.60
CA LEU A 70 -28.20 -1.85 -14.12
C LEU A 70 -27.61 -0.62 -13.42
N MET A 71 -28.44 0.38 -13.12
CA MET A 71 -28.03 1.55 -12.33
C MET A 71 -27.66 1.16 -10.89
N ASP A 72 -28.46 0.33 -10.22
CA ASP A 72 -28.14 -0.19 -8.88
C ASP A 72 -26.83 -1.00 -8.88
N PHE A 73 -26.60 -1.80 -9.92
CA PHE A 73 -25.34 -2.52 -10.09
C PHE A 73 -24.15 -1.55 -10.24
N SER A 74 -24.31 -0.48 -11.02
CA SER A 74 -23.29 0.57 -11.17
C SER A 74 -22.97 1.29 -9.84
N ILE A 75 -23.98 1.52 -9.00
CA ILE A 75 -23.80 2.10 -7.65
C ILE A 75 -22.99 1.13 -6.78
N ARG A 76 -23.32 -0.17 -6.79
CA ARG A 76 -22.58 -1.20 -6.04
C ARG A 76 -21.12 -1.33 -6.50
N LEU A 77 -20.86 -1.29 -7.80
CA LEU A 77 -19.51 -1.25 -8.38
C LEU A 77 -18.72 -0.03 -7.88
N THR A 78 -19.36 1.13 -7.80
CA THR A 78 -18.76 2.34 -7.23
C THR A 78 -18.40 2.15 -5.75
N GLY A 79 -19.18 1.36 -5.00
CA GLY A 79 -18.88 0.95 -3.63
C GLY A 79 -17.61 0.10 -3.51
N ILE A 80 -17.45 -0.91 -4.37
CA ILE A 80 -16.24 -1.76 -4.42
C ILE A 80 -15.00 -0.92 -4.71
N LYS A 81 -15.10 0.02 -5.66
CA LYS A 81 -14.04 0.97 -5.97
C LYS A 81 -13.61 1.81 -4.75
N ARG A 82 -14.55 2.21 -3.90
CA ARG A 82 -14.23 2.95 -2.66
C ARG A 82 -13.43 2.10 -1.67
N CYS A 83 -13.67 0.79 -1.63
CA CYS A 83 -12.89 -0.15 -0.82
C CYS A 83 -11.45 -0.25 -1.33
N ALA A 84 -11.26 -0.40 -2.65
CA ALA A 84 -9.93 -0.41 -3.27
C ALA A 84 -9.16 0.89 -2.98
N LYS A 85 -9.80 2.06 -3.09
CA LYS A 85 -9.19 3.36 -2.73
C LYS A 85 -8.68 3.39 -1.28
N LYS A 86 -9.48 2.88 -0.33
CA LYS A 86 -9.06 2.79 1.08
C LYS A 86 -7.86 1.86 1.27
N GLY A 87 -7.80 0.77 0.51
CA GLY A 87 -6.63 -0.12 0.50
C GLY A 87 -5.36 0.59 0.05
N VAL A 88 -5.44 1.39 -1.03
CA VAL A 88 -4.31 2.21 -1.51
C VAL A 88 -3.88 3.23 -0.46
N GLU A 89 -4.84 3.91 0.18
CA GLU A 89 -4.56 4.87 1.25
C GLU A 89 -3.88 4.21 2.45
N ALA A 90 -4.37 3.05 2.88
CA ALA A 90 -3.79 2.28 3.98
C ALA A 90 -2.36 1.77 3.68
N LEU A 91 -2.12 1.23 2.47
CA LEU A 91 -0.78 0.80 2.04
C LEU A 91 0.19 1.99 1.97
N ARG A 92 -0.29 3.15 1.52
CA ARG A 92 0.52 4.38 1.51
C ARG A 92 0.88 4.84 2.92
N GLU A 93 -0.04 4.76 3.88
CA GLU A 93 0.23 5.06 5.28
C GLU A 93 1.25 4.08 5.86
N LEU A 94 1.06 2.78 5.65
CA LEU A 94 2.02 1.74 6.07
C LEU A 94 3.43 1.98 5.51
N SER A 95 3.56 2.32 4.22
CA SER A 95 4.85 2.67 3.60
C SER A 95 5.53 3.84 4.32
N ARG A 96 4.76 4.88 4.68
CA ARG A 96 5.28 6.07 5.37
C ARG A 96 5.72 5.75 6.78
N ASP A 97 4.92 4.98 7.51
CA ASP A 97 5.23 4.57 8.88
C ASP A 97 6.45 3.65 8.91
N GLN A 98 6.56 2.72 7.96
CA GLN A 98 7.72 1.85 7.81
C GLN A 98 9.00 2.69 7.58
N ARG A 99 8.99 3.62 6.62
CA ARG A 99 10.12 4.53 6.38
C ARG A 99 10.53 5.31 7.62
N LYS A 100 9.55 5.79 8.39
CA LYS A 100 9.81 6.53 9.62
C LYS A 100 10.48 5.62 10.66
N MET A 101 9.91 4.44 10.88
CA MET A 101 10.43 3.45 11.82
C MET A 101 11.85 3.01 11.46
N THR A 102 12.15 2.77 10.18
CA THR A 102 13.50 2.43 9.71
C THR A 102 14.50 3.53 10.02
N ARG A 103 14.14 4.81 9.82
CA ARG A 103 15.01 5.94 10.16
C ARG A 103 15.25 6.10 11.65
N GLU A 104 14.22 5.90 12.47
CA GLU A 104 14.35 5.94 13.94
C GLU A 104 15.26 4.78 14.41
N THR A 105 15.03 3.57 13.90
CA THR A 105 15.85 2.39 14.21
C THR A 105 17.33 2.58 13.83
N LEU A 106 17.59 3.18 12.65
CA LEU A 106 18.93 3.55 12.21
C LEU A 106 19.62 4.52 13.18
N ARG A 107 18.91 5.56 13.62
CA ARG A 107 19.43 6.52 14.59
C ARG A 107 19.72 5.85 15.94
N ASP A 108 18.85 4.97 16.41
CA ASP A 108 19.05 4.25 17.66
C ASP A 108 20.30 3.36 17.59
N TYR A 109 20.56 2.71 16.45
CA TYR A 109 21.80 1.97 16.23
C TYR A 109 23.02 2.89 16.22
N GLU A 110 22.98 4.02 15.50
CA GLU A 110 24.08 5.00 15.51
C GLU A 110 24.38 5.49 16.93
N GLU A 111 23.36 5.92 17.69
CA GLU A 111 23.53 6.35 19.08
C GLU A 111 24.13 5.26 19.95
N TYR A 112 23.67 4.01 19.79
CA TYR A 112 24.23 2.86 20.49
C TYR A 112 25.72 2.64 20.15
N PHE A 113 26.10 2.71 18.86
CA PHE A 113 27.48 2.53 18.42
C PHE A 113 28.41 3.71 18.78
N TYR A 114 27.89 4.95 18.88
CA TYR A 114 28.69 6.12 19.24
C TYR A 114 28.81 6.34 20.75
N MET A 115 27.86 5.84 21.56
CA MET A 115 27.88 5.96 23.01
C MET A 115 28.61 4.81 23.72
N HIS A 116 28.93 3.69 23.04
CA HIS A 116 29.55 2.47 23.61
C HIS A 116 30.68 1.85 22.74
#